data_AF-A0ABD0QKZ2-F1
#
_entry.id   AF-A0ABD0QKZ2-F1
#
_cell.length_a   1.000
_cell.length_b   1.000
_cell.length_c   1.000
_cell.angle_alpha   90.00
_cell.angle_beta   90.00
_cell.angle_gamma   90.00
#
_symmetry.space_group_name_H-M   'P 1'
#
loop_
_entity.id
_entity.type
_entity.pdbx_description
1 polymer ?
#
loop_
_entity_poly.entity_id
_entity_poly.type
_entity_poly.pdbx_seq_one_letter_code
_entity_poly.pdbx_strand_id
1 'polypeptide(L)'
;MRLILDTVPVIREEDRQELLKVMPCFVGQGWGVKRSLRKLLPEVEDKAIDFLECILTFNPMDRLTAEAALCHPYLQRYSCPQDEPVSLQPFRIEDELEDSLVTEHAHALSSHWD
;
A
#
# COMPACT_ATOMS: atom_id res chain seq x y z
N MET A 1 -12.50 11.18 -10.10
CA MET A 1 -11.93 10.13 -9.24
C MET A 1 -13.07 9.35 -8.63
N ARG A 2 -13.03 8.01 -8.72
CA ARG A 2 -14.06 7.10 -8.20
C ARG A 2 -13.90 6.93 -6.70
N LEU A 3 -15.00 6.84 -5.94
CA LEU A 3 -14.97 6.68 -4.48
C LEU A 3 -14.47 5.26 -4.12
N ILE A 4 -14.06 5.03 -2.86
CA ILE A 4 -13.64 3.69 -2.39
C ILE A 4 -14.77 2.67 -2.58
N LEU A 5 -16.02 3.12 -2.44
CA LEU A 5 -17.21 2.32 -2.64
C LEU A 5 -17.48 1.98 -4.12
N ASP A 6 -16.90 2.75 -5.05
CA ASP A 6 -17.00 2.50 -6.49
C ASP A 6 -15.85 1.62 -7.01
N THR A 7 -14.80 1.42 -6.19
CA THR A 7 -13.56 0.70 -6.57
C THR A 7 -13.40 -0.61 -5.79
N VAL A 8 -13.88 -0.68 -4.55
CA VAL A 8 -14.00 -1.91 -3.77
C VAL A 8 -15.47 -2.29 -3.76
N PRO A 9 -15.89 -3.35 -4.49
CA PRO A 9 -17.29 -3.73 -4.55
C PRO A 9 -17.74 -4.18 -3.17
N VAL A 10 -18.64 -3.40 -2.57
CA VAL A 10 -19.40 -3.84 -1.41
C VAL A 10 -20.46 -4.83 -1.93
N ILE A 11 -20.25 -6.11 -1.65
CA ILE A 11 -20.99 -7.22 -2.28
C ILE A 11 -22.48 -7.19 -1.91
N ARG A 12 -22.83 -6.67 -0.72
CA ARG A 12 -24.19 -6.64 -0.19
C ARG A 12 -24.67 -5.20 0.02
N GLU A 13 -25.89 -4.89 -0.41
CA GLU A 13 -26.43 -3.52 -0.35
C GLU A 13 -26.62 -3.05 1.10
N GLU A 14 -26.88 -3.97 2.03
CA GLU A 14 -26.94 -3.70 3.47
C GLU A 14 -25.61 -3.12 4.01
N ASP A 15 -24.49 -3.75 3.65
CA ASP A 15 -23.15 -3.32 4.07
C ASP A 15 -22.83 -1.93 3.50
N ARG A 16 -23.31 -1.65 2.28
CA ARG A 16 -23.18 -0.34 1.64
C ARG A 16 -23.94 0.73 2.41
N GLN A 17 -25.17 0.43 2.84
CA GLN A 17 -25.96 1.35 3.65
C GLN A 17 -25.38 1.57 5.04
N GLU A 18 -24.81 0.54 5.67
CA GLU A 18 -24.11 0.69 6.96
C GLU A 18 -22.84 1.53 6.82
N LEU A 19 -22.02 1.28 5.80
CA LEU A 19 -20.86 2.09 5.47
C LEU A 19 -21.23 3.56 5.29
N LEU A 20 -22.29 3.87 4.54
CA LEU A 20 -22.76 5.24 4.35
C LEU A 20 -23.20 5.92 5.66
N LYS A 21 -23.66 5.16 6.67
CA LYS A 21 -24.04 5.70 7.99
C LYS A 21 -22.83 6.00 8.87
N VAL A 22 -21.75 5.23 8.75
CA VAL A 22 -20.54 5.39 9.57
C VAL A 22 -19.47 6.23 8.88
N MET A 23 -19.58 6.42 7.57
CA MET A 23 -18.67 7.27 6.82
C MET A 23 -18.72 8.69 7.38
N PRO A 24 -17.57 9.29 7.71
CA PRO A 24 -17.54 10.66 8.21
C PRO A 24 -18.26 11.58 7.22
N CYS A 25 -19.09 12.50 7.72
CA CYS A 25 -19.87 13.42 6.90
C CYS A 25 -19.01 14.25 5.92
N PHE A 26 -17.73 14.44 6.23
CA PHE A 26 -16.75 15.10 5.37
C PHE A 26 -16.44 14.32 4.08
N VAL A 27 -16.65 13.01 4.05
CA VAL A 27 -16.48 12.15 2.87
C VAL A 27 -17.74 12.18 1.97
N GLY A 28 -18.84 12.78 2.43
CA GLY A 28 -20.10 12.88 1.70
C GLY A 28 -20.11 13.99 0.64
N GLN A 29 -20.55 13.64 -0.58
CA GLN A 29 -20.94 14.46 -1.75
C GLN A 29 -20.05 15.62 -2.24
N GLY A 30 -18.99 16.00 -1.52
CA GLY A 30 -18.10 17.10 -1.86
C GLY A 30 -16.62 16.79 -1.66
N TRP A 31 -16.26 15.51 -1.49
CA TRP A 31 -14.86 15.10 -1.37
C TRP A 31 -14.14 15.28 -2.71
N GLY A 32 -13.61 16.47 -2.92
CA GLY A 32 -12.62 16.78 -3.95
C GLY A 32 -11.22 16.75 -3.35
N VAL A 33 -10.22 16.38 -4.15
CA VAL A 33 -8.82 16.60 -3.80
C VAL A 33 -8.62 18.09 -3.55
N LYS A 34 -8.54 18.48 -2.27
CA LYS A 34 -8.59 19.88 -1.86
C LYS A 34 -7.40 20.68 -2.39
N ARG A 35 -6.27 20.01 -2.68
CA ARG A 35 -5.05 20.57 -3.28
C ARG A 35 -4.30 19.48 -4.06
N SER A 36 -3.83 19.78 -5.27
CA SER A 36 -2.95 18.87 -6.02
C SER A 36 -1.59 18.76 -5.35
N LEU A 37 -0.87 17.65 -5.59
CA LEU A 37 0.47 17.45 -5.02
C LEU A 37 1.44 18.54 -5.48
N ARG A 38 1.38 18.99 -6.74
CA ARG A 38 2.14 20.16 -7.24
C ARG A 38 1.93 21.43 -6.42
N LYS A 39 0.71 21.67 -5.90
CA LYS A 39 0.41 22.84 -5.06
C LYS A 39 0.86 22.68 -3.62
N LEU A 40 0.93 21.43 -3.13
CA LEU A 40 1.39 21.11 -1.78
C LEU A 40 2.91 21.10 -1.68
N LEU A 41 3.59 20.71 -2.76
CA LEU A 41 5.03 20.50 -2.83
C LEU A 41 5.62 21.28 -4.02
N PRO A 42 5.60 22.62 -3.99
CA PRO A 42 6.03 23.45 -5.12
C PRO A 42 7.53 23.38 -5.41
N GLU A 43 8.34 22.92 -4.45
CA GLU A 43 9.81 22.84 -4.55
C GLU A 43 10.31 21.49 -5.09
N VAL A 44 9.40 20.54 -5.28
CA VAL A 44 9.72 19.17 -5.68
C VAL A 44 9.71 19.06 -7.21
N GLU A 45 10.66 18.31 -7.78
CA GLU A 45 10.76 18.08 -9.22
C GLU A 45 9.48 17.42 -9.78
N ASP A 46 9.07 17.82 -11.00
CA ASP A 46 7.87 17.28 -11.65
C ASP A 46 7.85 15.75 -11.73
N LYS A 47 9.00 15.12 -11.98
CA LYS A 47 9.14 13.65 -12.01
C LYS A 47 8.87 13.00 -10.66
N ALA A 48 9.25 13.65 -9.58
CA ALA A 48 9.00 13.17 -8.22
C ALA A 48 7.53 13.32 -7.86
N ILE A 49 6.88 14.41 -8.28
CA ILE A 49 5.44 14.58 -8.11
C ILE A 49 4.66 13.52 -8.89
N ASP A 50 5.03 13.28 -10.15
CA ASP A 50 4.42 12.24 -10.98
C ASP A 50 4.54 10.85 -10.33
N PHE A 51 5.73 10.52 -9.83
CA PHE A 51 5.96 9.29 -9.06
C PHE A 51 5.06 9.19 -7.83
N LEU A 52 4.94 10.28 -7.06
CA LEU A 52 4.08 10.33 -5.87
C LEU A 52 2.60 10.14 -6.23
N GLU A 53 2.12 10.74 -7.33
CA GLU A 53 0.75 10.57 -7.81
C GLU A 53 0.45 9.10 -8.15
N CYS A 54 1.41 8.39 -8.75
CA CYS A 54 1.25 6.97 -9.06
C CYS A 54 1.27 6.04 -7.84
N ILE A 55 2.18 6.25 -6.87
CA ILE A 55 2.27 5.35 -5.69
C ILE A 55 1.19 5.65 -4.63
N LEU A 56 0.74 6.91 -4.53
CA LEU A 56 -0.36 7.32 -3.66
C LEU A 56 -1.73 7.17 -4.35
N THR A 57 -1.78 6.47 -5.47
CA THR A 57 -3.05 6.11 -6.12
C THR A 57 -3.88 5.25 -5.18
N PHE A 58 -5.10 5.71 -4.97
CA PHE A 58 -5.99 5.18 -3.96
C PHE A 58 -6.51 3.79 -4.30
N ASN A 59 -6.98 3.60 -5.55
CA ASN A 59 -7.38 2.29 -6.04
C ASN A 59 -6.14 1.37 -6.08
N PRO A 60 -6.09 0.27 -5.31
CA PRO A 60 -4.92 -0.60 -5.29
C PRO A 60 -4.65 -1.25 -6.65
N MET A 61 -5.69 -1.45 -7.49
CA MET A 61 -5.53 -2.05 -8.82
C MET A 61 -4.86 -1.11 -9.81
N ASP A 62 -4.98 0.20 -9.60
CA ASP A 62 -4.36 1.24 -10.44
C ASP A 62 -3.02 1.71 -9.84
N ARG A 63 -2.70 1.28 -8.61
CA ARG A 63 -1.48 1.68 -7.91
C ARG A 63 -0.28 0.98 -8.52
N LEU A 64 0.80 1.74 -8.66
CA LEU A 64 2.04 1.24 -9.23
C LEU A 64 2.61 0.06 -8.42
N THR A 65 3.07 -1.00 -9.10
CA THR A 65 3.76 -2.14 -8.47
C THR A 65 5.18 -1.76 -8.10
N ALA A 66 5.83 -2.54 -7.21
CA ALA A 66 7.23 -2.30 -6.83
C ALA A 66 8.16 -2.33 -8.04
N GLU A 67 8.01 -3.31 -8.94
CA GLU A 67 8.81 -3.43 -10.16
C GLU A 67 8.61 -2.24 -11.11
N ALA A 68 7.36 -1.82 -11.33
CA ALA A 68 7.08 -0.65 -12.16
C ALA A 68 7.65 0.64 -11.52
N ALA A 69 7.72 0.70 -10.19
CA ALA A 69 8.20 1.87 -9.46
C ALA A 69 9.70 2.04 -9.64
N LEU A 70 10.45 0.93 -9.57
CA LEU A 70 11.89 0.91 -9.80
C LEU A 70 12.25 1.34 -11.24
N CYS A 71 11.39 1.02 -12.21
CA CYS A 71 11.53 1.47 -13.60
C CYS A 71 11.15 2.94 -13.86
N HIS A 72 10.64 3.67 -12.87
CA HIS A 72 10.15 5.03 -13.06
C HIS A 72 11.29 6.03 -13.34
N PRO A 73 11.12 7.03 -14.23
CA PRO A 73 12.16 8.01 -14.55
C PRO A 73 12.75 8.77 -13.35
N TYR A 74 11.98 8.91 -12.27
CA TYR A 74 12.45 9.51 -11.02
C TYR A 74 13.53 8.67 -10.32
N LEU A 75 13.43 7.33 -10.37
CA LEU A 75 14.39 6.41 -9.75
C LEU A 75 15.47 5.93 -10.71
N GLN A 76 15.48 6.39 -11.96
CA GLN A 76 16.41 5.95 -13.00
C GLN A 76 17.89 6.01 -12.59
N ARG A 77 18.29 6.99 -11.76
CA ARG A 77 19.67 7.11 -11.28
C ARG A 77 20.08 5.98 -10.33
N TYR A 78 19.11 5.36 -9.66
CA TYR A 78 19.33 4.33 -8.65
C TYR A 78 19.00 2.93 -9.15
N SER A 79 18.27 2.81 -10.28
CA SER A 79 17.88 1.52 -10.83
C SER A 79 19.09 0.68 -11.22
N CYS A 80 19.11 -0.55 -10.72
CA CYS A 80 20.18 -1.52 -10.88
C CYS A 80 19.55 -2.92 -10.94
N PRO A 81 19.06 -3.38 -12.11
CA PRO A 81 18.29 -4.63 -12.20
C PRO A 81 19.01 -5.86 -11.66
N GLN A 82 20.34 -5.88 -11.70
CA GLN A 82 21.18 -6.94 -11.13
C GLN A 82 21.24 -6.94 -9.59
N ASP A 83 20.90 -5.83 -8.94
CA ASP A 83 20.87 -5.64 -7.49
C ASP A 83 19.42 -5.49 -6.96
N GLU A 84 18.44 -5.87 -7.78
CA GLU A 84 17.00 -5.88 -7.45
C GLU A 84 16.46 -7.33 -7.50
N PRO A 85 16.93 -8.24 -6.62
CA PRO A 85 16.54 -9.65 -6.67
C PRO A 85 15.09 -9.87 -6.22
N VAL A 86 14.43 -10.85 -6.82
CA VAL A 86 13.12 -11.35 -6.38
C VAL A 86 13.27 -12.68 -5.65
N SER A 87 12.41 -12.94 -4.68
CA SER A 87 12.37 -14.25 -4.03
C SER A 87 12.00 -15.33 -5.04
N LEU A 88 12.74 -16.44 -5.05
CA LEU A 88 12.45 -17.58 -5.92
C LEU A 88 11.22 -18.35 -5.46
N GLN A 89 10.83 -18.22 -4.19
CA GLN A 89 9.70 -18.92 -3.59
C GLN A 89 8.81 -17.93 -2.84
N PRO A 90 7.48 -18.06 -2.95
CA PRO A 90 6.57 -17.34 -2.07
C PRO A 90 6.86 -17.67 -0.61
N PHE A 91 6.72 -16.67 0.25
CA PHE A 91 6.80 -16.88 1.68
C PHE A 91 5.62 -17.74 2.17
N ARG A 92 5.92 -18.72 3.03
CA ARG A 92 4.95 -19.62 3.64
C ARG A 92 5.08 -19.49 5.16
N ILE A 93 4.01 -19.05 5.81
CA ILE A 93 4.02 -18.74 7.25
C ILE A 93 4.32 -20.02 8.07
N GLU A 94 3.87 -21.17 7.59
CA GLU A 94 4.13 -22.48 8.21
C GLU A 94 5.61 -22.83 8.36
N ASP A 95 6.49 -22.31 7.50
CA ASP A 95 7.93 -22.59 7.55
C ASP A 95 8.62 -21.83 8.70
N GLU A 96 7.98 -20.77 9.24
CA GLU A 96 8.48 -19.93 10.34
C GLU A 96 7.86 -20.29 11.72
N LEU A 97 6.77 -21.06 11.73
CA LEU A 97 6.15 -21.49 12.97
C LEU A 97 6.92 -22.71 13.49
N GLU A 98 7.74 -22.53 14.53
CA GLU A 98 8.27 -23.67 15.28
C GLU A 98 7.10 -24.52 15.81
N ASP A 99 7.14 -25.84 15.59
CA ASP A 99 6.15 -26.82 16.08
C ASP A 99 5.85 -26.68 17.59
N SER A 100 6.77 -26.06 18.36
CA SER A 100 6.61 -25.83 19.79
C SER A 100 5.66 -24.70 20.16
N LEU A 101 5.11 -23.92 19.22
CA LEU A 101 4.14 -22.85 19.52
C LEU A 101 2.68 -23.35 19.52
N VAL A 102 2.44 -24.60 19.12
CA VAL A 102 1.10 -25.23 19.18
C VAL A 102 0.79 -25.81 20.57
N THR A 103 1.83 -26.03 21.38
CA THR A 103 1.70 -26.32 22.81
C THR A 103 2.29 -25.17 23.59
N GLU A 104 1.48 -24.56 24.44
CA GLU A 104 1.82 -23.49 25.38
C GLU A 104 3.31 -23.50 25.79
N HIS A 105 3.98 -22.34 25.73
CA HIS A 105 5.00 -21.80 26.66
C HIS A 105 5.98 -20.86 25.91
N ALA A 106 5.56 -19.61 25.77
CA ALA A 106 6.42 -18.50 25.37
C ALA A 106 7.43 -18.19 26.50
N HIS A 107 8.64 -18.77 26.51
CA HIS A 107 9.69 -18.29 27.41
C HIS A 107 11.17 -18.54 27.05
N ALA A 108 11.55 -19.11 25.91
CA ALA A 108 12.95 -19.54 25.70
C ALA A 108 13.76 -18.90 24.56
N LEU A 109 13.22 -17.98 23.76
CA LEU A 109 13.96 -17.39 22.63
C LEU A 109 14.64 -16.04 22.93
N SER A 110 14.62 -15.57 24.17
CA SER A 110 15.23 -14.27 24.53
C SER A 110 16.74 -14.32 24.81
N SER A 111 17.41 -15.48 24.76
CA SER A 111 18.73 -15.63 25.41
C SER A 111 19.92 -15.83 24.47
N HIS A 112 19.82 -15.45 23.18
CA HIS A 112 20.95 -15.59 22.27
C HIS A 112 21.20 -14.32 21.46
N TRP A 113 21.62 -13.28 22.16
CA TRP A 113 22.37 -12.16 21.61
C TRP A 113 23.54 -11.87 22.56
N ASP A 114 24.55 -12.75 22.53
CA ASP A 114 25.91 -12.46 23.04
C ASP A 114 26.87 -12.40 21.83
#